data_AF-A0A450ZCQ5-F1
#
_entry.id   AF-A0A450ZCQ5-F1
#
_cell.length_a   1.000
_cell.length_b   1.000
_cell.length_c   1.000
_cell.angle_alpha   90.00
_cell.angle_beta   90.00
_cell.angle_gamma   90.00
#
_symmetry.space_group_name_H-M   'P 1'
#
loop_
_entity.id
_entity.type
_entity.pdbx_description
1 polymer ?
#
loop_
_entity_poly.entity_id
_entity_poly.type
_entity_poly.pdbx_seq_one_letter_code
_entity_poly.pdbx_strand_id
1 'polypeptide(L)' 'DDFVVMCNNRTQAEEALILVRSHLENELKLKLSPEKTHIATFSEGFEFLGFKLRSNSRTMREKSVE' A
#
# COMPACT_ATOMS: atom_id res chain seq x y z
N ASP A 1 -1.00 8.95 7.53
CA ASP A 1 -0.56 9.17 6.13
C ASP A 1 -0.39 7.89 5.33
N ASP A 2 -0.20 6.72 5.95
CA ASP A 2 -0.13 5.46 5.21
C ASP A 2 -1.53 4.82 5.08
N PHE A 3 -1.91 4.43 3.86
CA PHE A 3 -3.14 3.70 3.58
C PHE A 3 -2.88 2.55 2.60
N VAL A 4 -3.73 1.53 2.65
CA VAL A 4 -3.67 0.37 1.76
C VAL A 4 -5.02 0.22 1.08
N VAL A 5 -5.00 0.07 -0.25
CA VAL A 5 -6.19 -0.22 -1.03
C VAL A 5 -6.15 -1.71 -1.40
N MET A 6 -7.15 -2.46 -0.97
CA MET A 6 -7.30 -3.87 -1.32
C MET A 6 -8.22 -3.99 -2.54
N CYS A 7 -7.73 -4.62 -3.60
CA CYS A 7 -8.49 -4.87 -4.82
C CYS A 7 -8.50 -6.37 -5.13
N ASN A 8 -9.59 -6.85 -5.74
CA ASN A 8 -9.73 -8.27 -6.11
C ASN A 8 -8.89 -8.66 -7.32
N ASN A 9 -8.53 -7.70 -8.17
CA ASN A 9 -7.87 -7.92 -9.45
C ASN A 9 -6.81 -6.84 -9.68
N ARG A 10 -5.77 -7.17 -10.44
CA ARG A 10 -4.69 -6.23 -10.77
C ARG A 10 -5.19 -4.99 -11.50
N THR A 11 -6.11 -5.15 -12.46
CA THR A 11 -6.69 -4.02 -13.20
C THR A 11 -7.39 -3.02 -12.28
N GLN A 12 -8.17 -3.51 -11.31
CA GLN A 12 -8.81 -2.63 -10.32
C GLN A 12 -7.77 -1.93 -9.42
N ALA A 13 -6.67 -2.59 -9.08
CA ALA A 13 -5.59 -1.97 -8.32
C ALA A 13 -4.90 -0.84 -9.12
N GLU A 14 -4.72 -1.03 -10.43
CA GLU A 14 -4.16 -0.02 -11.33
C GLU A 14 -5.12 1.18 -11.48
N GLU A 15 -6.42 0.94 -11.67
CA GLU A 15 -7.44 2.00 -11.70
C GLU A 15 -7.52 2.77 -10.39
N ALA A 16 -7.53 2.05 -9.26
CA ALA A 16 -7.53 2.66 -7.93
C ALA A 16 -6.29 3.52 -7.71
N LEU A 17 -5.11 3.07 -8.14
CA LEU A 17 -3.87 3.84 -8.06
C LEU A 17 -3.97 5.15 -8.85
N ILE A 18 -4.53 5.13 -10.06
CA ILE A 18 -4.73 6.32 -10.88
C ILE A 18 -5.69 7.29 -10.19
N LEU A 19 -6.81 6.79 -9.66
CA LEU A 19 -7.81 7.61 -8.97
C LEU A 19 -7.22 8.29 -7.73
N VAL A 20 -6.54 7.50 -6.90
CA VAL A 20 -5.87 7.98 -5.67
C VAL A 20 -4.82 9.03 -6.00
N ARG A 21 -4.01 8.80 -7.03
CA ARG A 21 -3.00 9.76 -7.48
C ARG A 21 -3.65 11.07 -7.93
N SER A 22 -4.69 11.01 -8.76
CA SER A 22 -5.41 12.18 -9.23
C SER A 22 -6.04 12.96 -8.07
N HIS A 23 -6.64 12.26 -7.11
CA HIS A 23 -7.26 12.89 -5.94
C HIS A 23 -6.22 13.57 -5.04
N LEU A 24 -5.09 12.91 -4.76
CA LEU A 24 -4.02 13.47 -3.93
C LEU A 24 -3.30 14.65 -4.58
N GLU A 25 -3.11 14.62 -5.90
CA GLU A 25 -2.51 15.73 -6.64
C GLU A 25 -3.46 16.94 -6.74
N ASN A 26 -4.76 16.73 -6.98
CA ASN A 26 -5.72 17.81 -7.19
C ASN A 26 -6.27 18.41 -5.88
N GLU A 27 -6.66 17.57 -4.91
CA GLU A 27 -7.32 18.03 -3.67
C GLU A 27 -6.30 18.36 -2.58
N LEU A 28 -5.29 17.50 -2.39
CA LEU A 28 -4.31 17.65 -1.31
C LEU A 28 -3.01 18.35 -1.75
N LYS A 29 -2.78 18.55 -3.06
CA LYS A 29 -1.50 19.04 -3.63
C LYS A 29 -0.28 18.26 -3.13
N LEU A 30 -0.47 17.00 -2.76
CA LEU A 30 0.58 16.11 -2.29
C LEU A 30 1.05 15.26 -3.47
N LYS A 31 2.36 15.23 -3.71
CA LYS A 31 2.96 14.34 -4.72
C LYS A 31 3.22 12.99 -4.11
N LEU A 32 2.58 11.95 -4.64
CA LEU A 32 2.94 10.57 -4.33
C LEU A 32 4.35 10.28 -4.84
N SER A 33 5.21 9.69 -4.01
CA SER A 33 6.48 9.15 -4.47
C SER A 33 6.23 7.81 -5.20
N PRO A 34 6.49 7.72 -6.52
CA PRO A 34 6.27 6.48 -7.28
C PRO A 34 7.15 5.33 -6.75
N GLU A 35 8.30 5.64 -6.15
CA GLU A 35 9.21 4.65 -5.55
C GLU A 35 8.64 3.95 -4.30
N LYS A 36 7.66 4.56 -3.61
CA LYS A 36 7.03 3.97 -2.42
C LYS A 36 5.70 3.29 -2.71
N THR A 37 5.19 3.44 -3.94
CA THR A 37 3.83 3.01 -4.28
C THR A 37 3.90 1.79 -5.19
N HIS A 38 3.77 0.62 -4.59
CA HIS A 38 3.85 -0.65 -5.32
C HIS A 38 2.53 -1.41 -5.20
N ILE A 39 2.02 -1.92 -6.32
CA ILE A 39 0.94 -2.92 -6.32
C ILE A 39 1.56 -4.26 -5.92
N ALA A 40 1.34 -4.68 -4.68
CA ALA A 40 1.82 -5.97 -4.18
C ALA A 40 0.68 -6.98 -4.11
N THR A 41 0.99 -8.26 -4.30
CA THR A 41 0.03 -9.35 -4.05
C THR A 41 0.17 -9.84 -2.61
N PHE A 42 -0.91 -10.37 -2.02
CA PHE A 42 -0.86 -10.99 -0.68
C PHE A 42 0.17 -12.13 -0.58
N SER A 43 0.47 -12.79 -1.71
CA SER A 43 1.47 -13.84 -1.85
C SER A 43 2.90 -13.34 -1.64
N GLU A 44 3.24 -12.18 -2.21
CA GLU A 44 4.51 -11.49 -1.96
C GLU A 44 4.59 -10.98 -0.51
N GLY A 45 3.43 -10.52 -0.03
CA GLY A 45 3.28 -9.86 1.24
C GLY A 45 3.78 -8.42 1.20
N PHE A 46 3.20 -7.58 2.04
CA PHE A 46 3.56 -6.17 2.13
C PHE A 46 3.70 -5.73 3.57
N GLU A 47 4.40 -4.63 3.79
CA GLU A 47 4.57 -4.05 5.11
C GLU A 47 3.65 -2.85 5.28
N PHE A 48 2.89 -2.83 6.36
CA PHE A 48 2.00 -1.73 6.69
C PHE A 48 2.00 -1.49 8.19
N LEU A 49 2.25 -0.26 8.61
CA LEU A 49 2.30 0.16 10.03
C LEU A 49 3.22 -0.74 10.90
N GLY A 50 4.34 -1.22 10.36
CA GLY A 50 5.27 -2.11 11.07
C GLY A 50 4.87 -3.58 11.11
N PHE A 51 3.77 -3.96 10.45
CA PHE A 51 3.33 -5.34 10.29
C PHE A 51 3.61 -5.84 8.88
N LYS A 52 4.21 -7.01 8.78
CA LYS A 52 4.34 -7.74 7.53
C LYS A 52 3.09 -8.63 7.37
N LEU A 53 2.28 -8.28 6.38
CA LEU A 53 1.06 -8.95 6.01
C LEU A 53 1.34 -9.91 4.86
N ARG A 54 1.04 -11.20 5.05
CA ARG A 54 1.05 -12.25 4.01
C ARG A 54 -0.26 -13.01 4.04
N SER A 55 -0.60 -13.69 2.94
CA SER A 55 -1.86 -14.44 2.79
C SER A 55 -2.22 -15.31 4.01
N ASN A 56 -1.23 -15.89 4.69
CA ASN A 56 -1.43 -16.78 5.83
C ASN A 56 -0.67 -16.35 7.10
N SER A 57 -0.07 -15.15 7.15
CA SER A 57 0.63 -14.71 8.36
C SER A 57 0.62 -13.20 8.57
N ARG A 58 0.46 -12.79 9.83
CA ARG A 58 0.73 -11.44 10.32
C ARG A 58 1.93 -11.54 11.24
N THR A 59 3.07 -11.01 10.82
CA THR A 59 4.23 -10.89 11.71
C THR A 59 4.51 -9.42 11.97
N MET A 60 4.77 -9.07 13.23
CA MET A 60 5.23 -7.72 13.58
C MET A 60 6.73 -7.65 13.29
N ARG A 61 7.24 -6.53 12.76
CA ARG A 61 8.70 -6.33 12.63
C ARG A 61 9.37 -6.43 14.00
N GLU A 62 10.52 -7.11 14.07
CA GLU A 62 11.35 -7.23 15.28
C GLU A 62 11.93 -5.90 15.81
N LYS A 63 11.69 -4.77 15.13
CA LYS A 63 12.31 -3.46 15.47
C LYS A 63 11.45 -2.53 16.34
N SER A 64 10.47 -3.06 17.08
CA SER A 64 9.74 -2.34 18.14
C SER A 64 9.65 -3.14 19.45
N VAL A 65 10.71 -3.88 19.76
CA VAL A 65 11.08 -4.19 21.15
C VAL A 65 12.29 -3.31 21.47
N GLU A 66 12.06 -2.02 21.66
CA GLU A 66 12.82 -1.14 22.55
C GLU A 66 12.02 0.14 22.83
#